data_AF-A0A6J4R5M6-F1
#
_entry.id   AF-A0A6J4R5M6-F1
#
_cell.length_a   1.000
_cell.length_b   1.000
_cell.length_c   1.000
_cell.angle_alpha   90.00
_cell.angle_beta   90.00
_cell.angle_gamma   90.00
#
_symmetry.space_group_name_H-M   'P 1'
#
loop_
_entity.id
_entity.type
_entity.pdbx_description
1 polymer ?
#
loop_
_entity_poly.entity_id
_entity_poly.type
_entity_poly.pdbx_seq_one_letter_code
_entity_poly.pdbx_strand_id
1 'polypeptide(L)'
;MALMRSIMAVGIGLLLALALGLLVAQGIFAPILTRFFGLERTGPAALPLVLLVFAAAFAFYFGGMAASYKAPFRHRLHGVLVVPVAFVLSLVLNLVLGRGFLPGVDGAVAAGLVGVFLVVSGVASYIGAHRGETLYAHNQKVARHRR
;
A
#
# COMPACT_ATOMS: atom_id res chain seq x y z
N MET A 1 -2.45 -10.31 24.11
CA MET A 1 -1.48 -9.24 23.76
C MET A 1 -0.85 -9.43 22.37
N ALA A 2 -0.40 -10.62 21.99
CA ALA A 2 0.26 -10.86 20.69
C ALA A 2 -0.63 -10.51 19.48
N LEU A 3 -1.94 -10.82 19.55
CA LEU A 3 -2.92 -10.47 18.52
C LEU A 3 -3.04 -8.95 18.31
N MET A 4 -3.18 -8.16 19.38
CA MET A 4 -3.28 -6.69 19.28
C MET A 4 -2.02 -6.09 18.63
N ARG A 5 -0.84 -6.62 18.95
CA ARG A 5 0.42 -6.17 18.34
C ARG A 5 0.49 -6.51 16.84
N SER A 6 -0.05 -7.67 16.45
CA SER A 6 -0.16 -8.09 15.04
C SER A 6 -1.08 -7.16 14.26
N ILE A 7 -2.29 -6.89 14.78
CA ILE A 7 -3.25 -5.96 14.18
C ILE A 7 -2.63 -4.57 14.03
N MET A 8 -1.99 -4.07 15.10
CA MET A 8 -1.34 -2.76 15.08
C MET A 8 -0.21 -2.68 14.04
N ALA A 9 0.59 -3.74 13.88
CA ALA A 9 1.66 -3.76 12.89
C ALA A 9 1.11 -3.63 11.46
N VAL A 10 0.09 -4.41 11.10
CA VAL A 10 -0.57 -4.30 9.79
C VAL A 10 -1.23 -2.93 9.63
N GLY A 11 -1.91 -2.43 10.68
CA GLY A 11 -2.54 -1.12 10.69
C GLY A 11 -1.55 0.03 10.45
N ILE A 12 -0.37 0.01 11.07
CA ILE A 12 0.69 0.99 10.83
C ILE A 12 1.17 0.94 9.37
N GLY A 13 1.40 -0.27 8.84
CA GLY A 13 1.80 -0.44 7.45
C GLY A 13 0.74 0.08 6.47
N LEU A 14 -0.53 -0.16 6.77
CA LEU A 14 -1.65 0.32 5.98
C LEU A 14 -1.77 1.85 6.01
N LEU A 15 -1.70 2.46 7.21
CA LEU A 15 -1.75 3.91 7.37
C LEU A 15 -0.59 4.59 6.63
N LEU A 16 0.62 4.02 6.71
CA LEU A 16 1.77 4.53 5.99
C LEU A 16 1.59 4.40 4.46
N ALA A 17 1.10 3.25 3.99
CA ALA A 17 0.82 3.06 2.57
C ALA A 17 -0.20 4.09 2.07
N LEU A 18 -1.30 4.31 2.80
CA LEU A 18 -2.30 5.31 2.46
C LEU A 18 -1.70 6.72 2.44
N ALA A 19 -0.95 7.10 3.47
CA ALA A 19 -0.32 8.41 3.55
C ALA A 19 0.65 8.65 2.36
N LEU A 20 1.47 7.67 2.02
CA LEU A 20 2.40 7.77 0.89
C LEU A 20 1.68 7.77 -0.45
N GLY A 21 0.67 6.91 -0.64
CA GLY A 21 -0.12 6.88 -1.86
C GLY A 21 -0.80 8.21 -2.12
N LEU A 22 -1.41 8.81 -1.08
CA LEU A 22 -2.02 10.14 -1.15
C LEU A 22 -0.96 11.22 -1.40
N LEU A 23 0.19 11.18 -0.71
CA LEU A 23 1.25 12.16 -0.89
C LEU A 23 1.85 12.11 -2.31
N VAL A 24 2.04 10.91 -2.87
CA VAL A 24 2.59 10.74 -4.22
C VAL A 24 1.56 11.19 -5.25
N ALA A 25 0.33 10.69 -5.16
CA ALA A 25 -0.72 10.96 -6.13
C ALA A 25 -1.26 12.39 -6.07
N GLN A 26 -1.38 12.97 -4.87
CA GLN A 26 -1.99 14.29 -4.65
C GLN A 26 -1.01 15.37 -4.21
N GLY A 27 0.16 15.03 -3.68
CA GLY A 27 1.16 16.00 -3.27
C GLY A 27 2.20 16.22 -4.36
N ILE A 28 3.22 15.38 -4.36
CA ILE A 28 4.50 15.59 -5.07
C ILE A 28 4.31 15.66 -6.59
N PHE A 29 3.48 14.78 -7.16
CA PHE A 29 3.28 14.76 -8.62
C PHE A 29 2.20 15.71 -9.12
N ALA A 30 1.37 16.30 -8.24
CA ALA A 30 0.32 17.22 -8.66
C ALA A 30 0.81 18.39 -9.54
N PRO A 31 1.89 19.14 -9.19
CA PRO A 31 2.39 20.22 -10.04
C PRO A 31 2.98 19.72 -11.37
N ILE A 32 3.57 18.53 -11.40
CA ILE A 32 4.11 17.91 -12.61
C ILE A 32 2.96 17.51 -13.56
N LEU A 33 1.91 16.92 -13.00
CA LEU A 33 0.70 16.53 -13.73
C LEU A 33 0.02 17.73 -14.37
N THR A 34 -0.16 18.82 -13.63
CA THR A 34 -0.77 20.04 -14.16
C THR A 34 0.09 20.68 -15.24
N ARG A 35 1.42 20.72 -15.06
CA ARG A 35 2.33 21.39 -16.00
C ARG A 35 2.56 20.64 -17.31
N PHE A 36 2.74 19.32 -17.26
CA PHE A 36 3.14 18.54 -18.43
C PHE A 36 1.98 17.84 -19.13
N PHE A 37 0.92 17.52 -18.39
CA PHE A 37 -0.23 16.79 -18.93
C PHE A 37 -1.48 17.67 -19.07
N GLY A 38 -1.41 18.95 -18.72
CA GLY A 38 -2.55 19.88 -18.79
C GLY A 38 -3.74 19.44 -17.93
N LEU A 39 -3.51 18.55 -16.97
CA LEU A 39 -4.53 18.06 -16.04
C LEU A 39 -4.80 19.18 -15.02
N GLU A 40 -5.70 20.09 -15.38
CA GLU A 40 -6.32 20.99 -14.42
C GLU A 40 -7.11 20.16 -13.41
N ARG A 41 -6.92 20.49 -12.13
CA ARG A 41 -7.64 19.88 -11.00
C ARG A 41 -9.10 20.34 -10.98
N THR A 42 -9.85 20.03 -12.03
CA THR A 42 -11.27 20.39 -12.17
C THR A 42 -12.16 19.16 -12.34
N GLY A 43 -11.75 18.03 -11.76
CA GLY A 43 -12.59 16.84 -11.62
C GLY A 43 -11.81 15.59 -11.19
N PRO A 44 -12.49 14.47 -10.88
CA PRO A 44 -11.89 13.17 -10.54
C PRO A 44 -11.31 12.49 -11.79
N ALA A 45 -10.56 13.24 -12.60
CA ALA A 45 -9.94 12.74 -13.81
C ALA A 45 -8.82 11.76 -13.46
N ALA A 46 -8.83 10.61 -14.14
CA ALA A 46 -7.97 9.47 -13.89
C ALA A 46 -6.48 9.89 -13.80
N LEU A 47 -5.83 9.55 -12.69
CA LEU A 47 -4.37 9.56 -12.62
C LEU A 47 -3.84 8.70 -13.77
N PRO A 48 -2.82 9.16 -14.52
CA PRO A 48 -2.19 8.33 -15.54
C PRO A 48 -1.85 6.96 -14.96
N LEU A 49 -2.18 5.88 -15.68
CA LEU A 49 -2.05 4.51 -15.17
C LEU A 49 -0.64 4.23 -14.61
N VAL A 50 0.39 4.75 -15.28
CA VAL A 50 1.79 4.64 -14.84
C VAL A 50 2.01 5.25 -13.46
N LEU A 51 1.43 6.42 -13.18
CA LEU A 51 1.55 7.08 -11.88
C LEU A 51 0.72 6.38 -10.80
N LEU A 52 -0.44 5.82 -11.16
CA LEU A 52 -1.23 5.01 -10.24
C LEU A 52 -0.45 3.76 -9.82
N VAL A 53 0.14 3.04 -10.80
CA VAL A 53 0.97 1.85 -10.56
C VAL A 53 2.21 2.21 -9.75
N PHE A 54 2.88 3.33 -10.08
CA PHE A 54 4.03 3.80 -9.32
C PHE A 54 3.67 4.17 -7.88
N ALA A 55 2.61 4.95 -7.68
CA ALA A 55 2.15 5.37 -6.36
C ALA A 55 1.75 4.16 -5.51
N ALA A 56 1.05 3.19 -6.10
CA ALA A 56 0.68 1.94 -5.43
C ALA A 56 1.92 1.12 -5.06
N ALA A 57 2.83 0.89 -6.00
CA ALA A 57 4.06 0.14 -5.75
C ALA A 57 4.88 0.81 -4.62
N PHE A 58 5.07 2.11 -4.68
CA PHE A 58 5.81 2.87 -3.67
C PHE A 58 5.12 2.79 -2.30
N ALA A 59 3.82 3.06 -2.24
CA ALA A 59 3.03 3.00 -1.03
C ALA A 59 3.08 1.61 -0.36
N PHE A 60 2.79 0.56 -1.12
CA PHE A 60 2.73 -0.80 -0.58
C PHE A 60 4.11 -1.37 -0.26
N TYR A 61 5.17 -0.96 -0.96
CA TYR A 61 6.54 -1.29 -0.58
C TYR A 61 6.88 -0.77 0.83
N PHE A 62 6.66 0.53 1.09
CA PHE A 62 6.96 1.08 2.41
C PHE A 62 5.96 0.64 3.48
N GLY A 63 4.67 0.48 3.13
CA GLY A 63 3.67 -0.07 4.04
C GLY A 63 3.99 -1.50 4.48
N GLY A 64 4.36 -2.36 3.52
CA GLY A 64 4.79 -3.73 3.79
C GLY A 64 6.06 -3.78 4.65
N MET A 65 7.01 -2.88 4.39
CA MET A 65 8.23 -2.74 5.20
C MET A 65 7.92 -2.35 6.65
N ALA A 66 7.08 -1.33 6.85
CA ALA A 66 6.73 -0.85 8.18
C ALA A 66 5.95 -1.91 8.98
N ALA A 67 4.97 -2.57 8.37
CA ALA A 67 4.24 -3.65 8.99
C ALA A 67 5.16 -4.82 9.36
N SER A 68 6.04 -5.22 8.44
CA SER A 68 7.02 -6.28 8.71
C SER A 68 7.97 -5.90 9.86
N TYR A 69 8.51 -4.68 9.86
CA TYR A 69 9.42 -4.23 10.91
C TYR A 69 8.77 -4.19 12.31
N LYS A 70 7.50 -3.80 12.40
CA LYS A 70 6.75 -3.68 13.67
C LYS A 70 6.09 -4.99 14.12
N ALA A 71 6.06 -6.01 13.27
CA ALA A 71 5.39 -7.26 13.56
C ALA A 71 5.98 -7.95 14.81
N PRO A 72 5.14 -8.61 15.63
CA PRO A 72 5.61 -9.36 16.79
C PRO A 72 6.22 -10.73 16.44
N PHE A 73 5.78 -11.34 15.33
CA PHE A 73 6.24 -12.62 14.81
C PHE A 73 5.87 -12.72 13.33
N ARG A 74 6.49 -13.65 12.57
CA ARG A 74 6.22 -13.83 11.13
C ARG A 74 6.22 -12.49 10.38
N HIS A 75 7.34 -11.77 10.49
CA HIS A 75 7.50 -10.38 10.04
C HIS A 75 7.10 -10.22 8.57
N ARG A 76 7.64 -11.06 7.69
CA ARG A 76 7.32 -11.04 6.26
C ARG A 76 5.82 -11.20 5.96
N LEU A 77 5.11 -12.05 6.71
CA LEU A 77 3.68 -12.28 6.51
C LEU A 77 2.86 -11.03 6.85
N HIS A 78 3.19 -10.33 7.93
CA HIS A 78 2.50 -9.07 8.29
C HIS A 78 2.67 -8.00 7.22
N GLY A 79 3.86 -7.91 6.63
CA GLY A 79 4.10 -7.00 5.51
C GLY A 79 3.25 -7.35 4.29
N VAL A 80 3.23 -8.62 3.88
CA VAL A 80 2.42 -9.09 2.74
C VAL A 80 0.91 -8.90 2.97
N LEU A 81 0.44 -9.03 4.22
CA LEU A 81 -0.97 -8.85 4.57
C LEU A 81 -1.50 -7.43 4.35
N VAL A 82 -0.63 -6.42 4.20
CA VAL A 82 -1.07 -5.03 3.99
C VAL A 82 -1.93 -4.90 2.73
N VAL A 83 -1.59 -5.60 1.64
CA VAL A 83 -2.33 -5.54 0.37
C VAL A 83 -3.72 -6.18 0.45
N PRO A 84 -3.88 -7.46 0.86
CA PRO A 84 -5.22 -8.07 0.95
C PRO A 84 -6.08 -7.38 2.00
N VAL A 85 -5.51 -6.88 3.11
CA VAL A 85 -6.27 -6.11 4.10
C VAL A 85 -6.74 -4.77 3.51
N ALA A 86 -5.88 -4.05 2.79
CA ALA A 86 -6.27 -2.83 2.08
C ALA A 86 -7.39 -3.09 1.07
N PHE A 87 -7.28 -4.17 0.30
CA PHE A 87 -8.27 -4.57 -0.70
C PHE A 87 -9.62 -4.90 -0.05
N VAL A 88 -9.63 -5.74 0.98
CA VAL A 88 -10.86 -6.08 1.73
C VAL A 88 -11.49 -4.84 2.36
N LEU A 89 -10.70 -3.95 2.96
CA LEU A 89 -11.21 -2.68 3.50
C LEU A 89 -11.83 -1.81 2.42
N SER A 90 -11.21 -1.72 1.25
CA SER A 90 -11.78 -0.98 0.12
C SER A 90 -13.12 -1.58 -0.34
N LEU A 91 -13.23 -2.91 -0.42
CA LEU A 91 -14.49 -3.58 -0.77
C LEU A 91 -15.58 -3.25 0.26
N VAL A 92 -15.28 -3.39 1.55
CA VAL A 92 -16.22 -3.12 2.64
C VAL A 92 -16.67 -1.66 2.61
N LEU A 93 -15.74 -0.72 2.43
CA LEU A 93 -16.07 0.71 2.33
C LEU A 93 -16.98 1.01 1.15
N ASN A 94 -16.72 0.43 -0.02
CA ASN A 94 -17.58 0.64 -1.20
C ASN A 94 -18.99 0.10 -0.99
N LEU A 95 -19.13 -1.06 -0.33
CA LEU A 95 -20.44 -1.63 0.02
C LEU A 95 -21.21 -0.77 1.01
N VAL A 96 -20.55 -0.33 2.08
CA VAL A 96 -21.15 0.55 3.10
C VAL A 96 -21.61 1.88 2.49
N LEU A 97 -20.87 2.38 1.49
CA LEU A 97 -21.23 3.58 0.74
C LEU A 97 -22.27 3.35 -0.37
N GLY A 98 -22.79 2.13 -0.53
CA GLY A 98 -23.81 1.80 -1.53
C GLY A 98 -23.30 1.78 -2.98
N ARG A 99 -21.99 1.68 -3.20
CA ARG A 99 -21.35 1.75 -4.54
C ARG A 99 -21.12 0.38 -5.19
N GLY A 100 -21.48 -0.72 -4.51
CA GLY A 100 -21.15 -2.09 -4.93
C GLY A 100 -19.73 -2.51 -4.51
N PHE A 101 -19.26 -3.69 -4.93
CA PHE A 101 -17.94 -4.21 -4.54
C PHE A 101 -16.79 -3.45 -5.19
N LEU A 102 -16.83 -3.34 -6.52
CA LEU A 102 -15.80 -2.72 -7.35
C LEU A 102 -16.45 -1.71 -8.31
N PRO A 103 -16.87 -0.54 -7.81
CA PRO A 103 -17.52 0.47 -8.64
C PRO A 103 -16.65 0.88 -9.82
N GLY A 104 -17.23 0.94 -11.02
CA GLY A 104 -16.53 1.32 -12.25
C GLY A 104 -15.64 0.23 -12.86
N VAL A 105 -15.71 -1.00 -12.35
CA VAL A 105 -15.02 -2.17 -12.93
C VAL A 105 -16.00 -2.95 -13.80
N ASP A 106 -16.25 -2.42 -14.99
CA ASP A 106 -17.14 -3.06 -15.97
C ASP A 106 -16.31 -3.71 -17.09
N GLY A 107 -16.48 -5.03 -17.25
CA GLY A 107 -15.85 -5.81 -18.32
C GLY A 107 -14.45 -6.34 -18.03
N ALA A 108 -13.96 -7.19 -18.95
CA ALA A 108 -12.73 -7.97 -18.76
C ALA A 108 -11.45 -7.12 -18.66
N VAL A 109 -11.40 -5.98 -19.35
CA VAL A 109 -10.23 -5.08 -19.34
C VAL A 109 -10.08 -4.43 -17.96
N ALA A 110 -11.17 -3.91 -17.38
CA ALA A 110 -11.13 -3.29 -16.07
C ALA A 110 -10.76 -4.32 -14.98
N ALA A 111 -11.31 -5.53 -15.07
CA ALA A 111 -10.93 -6.64 -14.18
C ALA A 111 -9.45 -7.01 -14.33
N GLY A 112 -8.93 -7.03 -15.56
CA GLY A 112 -7.51 -7.24 -15.85
C GLY A 112 -6.62 -6.17 -15.19
N LEU A 113 -7.01 -4.89 -15.26
CA LEU A 113 -6.27 -3.79 -14.61
C LEU A 113 -6.27 -3.92 -13.08
N VAL A 114 -7.38 -4.33 -12.47
CA VAL A 114 -7.42 -4.65 -11.03
C VAL A 114 -6.46 -5.78 -10.70
N GLY A 115 -6.42 -6.83 -11.53
CA GLY A 115 -5.46 -7.93 -11.39
C GLY A 115 -4.01 -7.45 -11.44
N VAL A 116 -3.65 -6.65 -12.44
CA VAL A 116 -2.31 -6.06 -12.58
C VAL A 116 -1.96 -5.21 -11.35
N PHE A 117 -2.89 -4.35 -10.91
CA PHE A 117 -2.71 -3.53 -9.72
C PHE A 117 -2.42 -4.37 -8.47
N LEU A 118 -3.18 -5.45 -8.26
CA LEU A 118 -3.00 -6.36 -7.13
C LEU A 118 -1.67 -7.09 -7.19
N VAL A 119 -1.26 -7.55 -8.37
CA VAL A 119 0.04 -8.23 -8.57
C VAL A 119 1.19 -7.27 -8.27
N VAL A 120 1.19 -6.07 -8.86
CA VAL A 120 2.25 -5.09 -8.63
C VAL A 120 2.32 -4.69 -7.15
N SER A 121 1.17 -4.41 -6.54
CA SER A 121 1.09 -4.06 -5.12
C SER A 121 1.58 -5.19 -4.22
N GLY A 122 1.19 -6.43 -4.54
CA GLY A 122 1.63 -7.63 -3.83
C GLY A 122 3.14 -7.85 -3.92
N VAL A 123 3.72 -7.74 -5.11
CA VAL A 123 5.17 -7.85 -5.31
C VAL A 123 5.90 -6.74 -4.55
N ALA A 124 5.45 -5.50 -4.67
CA ALA A 124 6.06 -4.36 -3.98
C ALA A 124 6.01 -4.55 -2.46
N SER A 125 4.84 -4.93 -1.93
CA SER A 125 4.64 -5.24 -0.52
C SER A 125 5.52 -6.39 -0.04
N TYR A 126 5.68 -7.45 -0.81
CA TYR A 126 6.57 -8.57 -0.48
C TYR A 126 8.04 -8.14 -0.40
N ILE A 127 8.53 -7.37 -1.37
CA ILE A 127 9.92 -6.86 -1.36
C ILE A 127 10.12 -5.94 -0.15
N GLY A 128 9.16 -5.03 0.10
CA GLY A 128 9.16 -4.17 1.28
C GLY A 128 9.19 -4.95 2.58
N ALA A 129 8.32 -5.96 2.70
CA ALA A 129 8.22 -6.83 3.86
C ALA A 129 9.54 -7.57 4.14
N HIS A 130 10.19 -8.09 3.10
CA HIS A 130 11.50 -8.72 3.24
C HIS A 130 12.54 -7.74 3.79
N ARG A 131 12.57 -6.50 3.28
CA ARG A 131 13.50 -5.47 3.77
C ARG A 131 13.19 -5.05 5.20
N GLY A 132 11.91 -4.99 5.59
CA GLY A 132 11.51 -4.69 6.97
C GLY A 132 11.99 -5.75 7.97
N GLU A 133 11.92 -7.01 7.57
CA GLU A 133 12.39 -8.15 8.37
C GLU A 133 13.91 -8.13 8.54
N THR A 134 14.67 -7.85 7.48
CA THR A 134 16.14 -7.77 7.56
C THR A 134 16.59 -6.59 8.41
N LEU A 135 15.92 -5.43 8.30
CA LEU A 135 16.18 -4.27 9.17
C LEU A 135 15.90 -4.58 10.64
N TYR A 136 14.80 -5.28 10.93
CA TYR A 136 14.49 -5.70 12.30
C TYR A 136 15.59 -6.63 12.86
N ALA A 137 15.99 -7.64 12.10
CA ALA A 137 17.03 -8.59 12.51
C ALA A 137 18.38 -7.89 12.73
N HIS A 138 18.75 -6.94 11.86
CA HIS A 138 19.96 -6.14 12.01
C HIS A 138 19.93 -5.30 13.30
N ASN A 139 18.84 -4.56 13.53
CA ASN A 139 18.69 -3.72 14.72
C ASN A 139 18.69 -4.54 16.01
N GLN A 140 18.08 -5.74 16.00
CA GLN A 140 18.15 -6.65 17.14
C GLN A 140 19.58 -7.09 17.44
N LYS A 141 20.37 -7.44 16.41
CA LYS A 141 21.78 -7.82 16.58
C LYS A 141 22.58 -6.68 17.20
N VAL A 142 22.44 -5.46 16.67
CA VAL A 142 23.15 -4.27 17.19
C VAL A 142 22.73 -3.97 18.64
N ALA A 143 21.43 -4.04 18.94
CA ALA A 143 20.93 -3.78 20.30
C ALA A 143 21.42 -4.81 21.33
N ARG A 144 21.62 -6.08 20.92
CA ARG A 144 22.20 -7.12 21.78
C ARG A 144 23.69 -6.90 22.03
N HIS A 145 24.45 -6.38 21.07
CA HIS A 145 25.89 -6.10 21.26
C HIS A 145 26.14 -4.83 22.10
N ARG A 146 25.17 -3.93 22.19
CA ARG A 146 25.24 -2.72 23.03
C ARG A 146 24.84 -2.94 24.49
N ARG A 147 24.32 -4.13 24.84
CA ARG A 147 23.96 -4.52 26.20
C ARG A 147 25.01 -5.47 26.74
#